data_AF-A0A960N3I4-F1
#
_entry.id   AF-A0A960N3I4-F1
#
_cell.length_a   1.000
_cell.length_b   1.000
_cell.length_c   1.000
_cell.angle_alpha   90.00
_cell.angle_beta   90.00
_cell.angle_gamma   90.00
#
_symmetry.space_group_name_H-M   'P 1'
#
loop_
_entity.id
_entity.type
_entity.pdbx_description
1 polymer ?
#
loop_
_entity_poly.entity_id
_entity_poly.type
_entity_poly.pdbx_seq_one_letter_code
_entity_poly.pdbx_strand_id
1 'polypeptide(L)'
;MLTVRHLPSLGDPRSGTMTRDAWVYRTEVENTGNRRLRVIWFEFYYQNDGTWFGVNVRNRPLGNSDFVDWYGDSGSALSEGGWLEPGAVGVCDPNWHLAFCKEPYPAKWSFLAVDEEGRECLAEAEIPGEVVKWFSVEKEE
;
A
#
# COMPACT_ATOMS: atom_id res chain seq x y z
N MET A 1 -5.32 -14.76 -8.36
CA MET A 1 -4.04 -14.08 -8.57
C MET A 1 -4.18 -12.71 -7.93
N LEU A 2 -3.13 -12.21 -7.30
CA LEU A 2 -3.14 -10.89 -6.69
C LEU A 2 -2.57 -9.89 -7.70
N THR A 3 -3.19 -8.73 -7.83
CA THR A 3 -2.69 -7.62 -8.65
C THR A 3 -2.68 -6.34 -7.84
N VAL A 4 -1.66 -5.52 -8.05
CA VAL A 4 -1.47 -4.24 -7.34
C VAL A 4 -1.46 -3.12 -8.36
N ARG A 5 -2.15 -2.02 -8.06
CA ARG A 5 -2.13 -0.81 -8.88
C ARG A 5 -2.03 0.43 -8.01
N HIS A 6 -1.32 1.43 -8.52
CA HIS A 6 -1.19 2.74 -7.89
C HIS A 6 -1.89 3.78 -8.75
N LEU A 7 -2.66 4.64 -8.11
CA LEU A 7 -3.52 5.62 -8.76
C LEU A 7 -3.42 6.96 -8.01
N PRO A 8 -3.80 8.09 -8.63
CA PRO A 8 -3.89 9.35 -7.90
C PRO A 8 -4.83 9.20 -6.69
N SER A 9 -4.42 9.73 -5.54
CA SER A 9 -5.22 9.77 -4.33
C SER A 9 -6.52 10.54 -4.56
N LEU A 10 -7.66 10.02 -4.09
CA LEU A 10 -8.92 10.78 -4.05
C LEU A 10 -9.11 11.47 -2.69
N GLY A 11 -8.45 10.95 -1.65
CA GLY A 11 -8.41 11.60 -0.34
C GLY A 11 -7.30 12.64 -0.24
N ASP A 12 -7.49 13.63 0.63
CA ASP A 12 -6.38 14.43 1.15
C ASP A 12 -5.76 13.65 2.32
N PRO A 13 -4.41 13.62 2.47
CA PRO A 13 -3.79 13.04 3.66
C PRO A 13 -4.42 13.67 4.89
N ARG A 14 -4.83 12.85 5.86
CA ARG A 14 -5.48 13.34 7.09
C ARG A 14 -4.60 14.44 7.70
N SER A 15 -5.05 15.68 7.57
CA SER A 15 -4.28 16.91 7.82
C SER A 15 -3.76 17.05 9.25
N GLY A 16 -4.19 16.18 10.18
CA GLY A 16 -3.75 16.18 11.58
C GLY A 16 -2.71 15.12 11.96
N THR A 17 -2.36 14.15 11.10
CA THR A 17 -1.43 13.05 11.48
C THR A 17 -0.04 13.15 10.88
N MET A 18 0.15 13.95 9.84
CA MET A 18 1.45 14.06 9.17
C MET A 18 2.27 15.20 9.78
N THR A 19 3.44 14.87 10.32
CA THR A 19 4.40 15.85 10.88
C THR A 19 5.61 16.08 9.97
N ARG A 20 5.62 15.43 8.80
CA ARG A 20 6.70 15.44 7.83
C ARG A 20 6.12 15.38 6.43
N ASP A 21 6.91 15.87 5.47
CA ASP A 21 6.56 15.79 4.06
C ASP A 21 6.41 14.33 3.59
N ALA A 22 5.54 14.14 2.60
CA ALA A 22 5.16 12.83 2.14
C ALA A 22 4.71 12.78 0.69
N TRP A 23 4.79 11.58 0.14
CA TRP A 23 4.11 11.23 -1.09
C TRP A 23 2.77 10.60 -0.77
N VAL A 24 1.76 11.06 -1.49
CA VAL A 24 0.38 10.64 -1.32
C VAL A 24 -0.13 10.13 -2.66
N TYR A 25 -0.72 8.95 -2.62
CA TYR A 25 -1.28 8.23 -3.76
C TYR A 25 -2.31 7.23 -3.23
N ARG A 26 -3.02 6.56 -4.12
CA ARG A 26 -3.90 5.45 -3.79
C ARG A 26 -3.24 4.14 -4.18
N THR A 27 -3.38 3.13 -3.33
CA THR A 27 -2.99 1.74 -3.67
C THR A 27 -4.21 0.86 -3.64
N GLU A 28 -4.40 0.10 -4.70
CA GLU A 28 -5.46 -0.90 -4.79
C GLU A 28 -4.86 -2.29 -4.98
N VAL A 29 -5.36 -3.24 -4.20
CA VAL A 29 -4.94 -4.63 -4.20
C VAL A 29 -6.15 -5.48 -4.55
N GLU A 30 -6.13 -6.09 -5.73
CA GLU A 30 -7.26 -6.80 -6.31
C GLU A 30 -6.97 -8.30 -6.38
N ASN A 31 -7.96 -9.10 -5.99
CA ASN A 31 -7.93 -10.53 -6.22
C ASN A 31 -8.60 -10.85 -7.57
N THR A 32 -7.81 -10.92 -8.63
CA THR A 32 -8.26 -11.30 -9.98
C THR A 32 -8.40 -12.82 -10.17
N GLY A 33 -8.22 -13.61 -9.11
CA GLY A 33 -8.36 -15.06 -9.14
C GLY A 33 -9.79 -15.56 -8.93
N ASN A 34 -9.89 -16.87 -8.77
CA ASN A 34 -11.10 -17.60 -8.44
C ASN A 34 -11.11 -18.20 -7.03
N ARG A 35 -10.10 -17.89 -6.21
CA ARG A 35 -9.95 -18.33 -4.81
C ARG A 35 -9.81 -17.11 -3.92
N ARG A 36 -10.39 -17.14 -2.73
CA ARG A 36 -10.14 -16.09 -1.74
C ARG A 36 -8.68 -16.08 -1.32
N LEU A 37 -8.16 -14.88 -1.08
CA LEU A 37 -6.75 -14.66 -0.73
C LEU A 37 -6.66 -13.88 0.56
N ARG A 38 -5.64 -14.15 1.37
CA ARG A 38 -5.34 -13.36 2.56
C ARG A 38 -3.92 -12.86 2.47
N VAL A 39 -3.75 -11.53 2.47
CA VAL A 39 -2.43 -10.92 2.57
C VAL A 39 -1.86 -11.23 3.94
N ILE A 40 -0.70 -11.87 3.97
CA ILE A 40 0.01 -12.27 5.20
C ILE A 40 1.26 -11.44 5.44
N TRP A 41 1.80 -10.80 4.41
CA TRP A 41 2.92 -9.90 4.50
C TRP A 41 2.86 -8.85 3.38
N PHE A 42 3.29 -7.63 3.67
CA PHE A 42 3.54 -6.62 2.66
C PHE A 42 4.58 -5.60 3.13
N GLU A 43 5.24 -4.94 2.20
CA GLU A 43 6.33 -4.00 2.51
C GLU A 43 6.50 -2.97 1.41
N PHE A 44 6.88 -1.76 1.81
CA PHE A 44 7.29 -0.71 0.90
C PHE A 44 8.79 -0.79 0.67
N TYR A 45 9.18 -0.64 -0.59
CA TYR A 45 10.58 -0.56 -0.98
C TYR A 45 10.85 0.73 -1.73
N TYR A 46 12.04 1.28 -1.51
CA TYR A 46 12.61 2.30 -2.37
C TYR A 46 13.96 1.85 -2.90
N GLN A 47 14.35 2.36 -4.06
CA GLN A 47 15.65 2.08 -4.65
C GLN A 47 16.63 3.18 -4.32
N ASN A 48 17.81 2.81 -3.82
CA ASN A 48 18.95 3.69 -3.67
C ASN A 48 20.20 3.00 -4.25
N ASP A 49 20.92 3.68 -5.12
CA ASP A 49 22.09 3.13 -5.84
C ASP A 49 21.85 1.73 -6.46
N GLY A 50 20.68 1.55 -7.08
CA GLY A 50 20.28 0.27 -7.71
C GLY A 50 19.84 -0.82 -6.75
N THR A 51 19.92 -0.60 -5.43
CA THR A 51 19.53 -1.56 -4.39
C THR A 51 18.17 -1.21 -3.79
N TRP A 52 17.31 -2.22 -3.59
CA TRP A 52 16.00 -2.05 -2.96
C TRP A 52 16.11 -2.17 -1.44
N PHE A 53 15.55 -1.18 -0.73
CA PHE A 53 15.51 -1.13 0.73
C PHE A 53 14.08 -1.15 1.22
N GLY A 54 13.75 -2.12 2.07
CA GLY A 54 12.44 -2.23 2.72
C GLY A 54 12.33 -1.26 3.89
N VAL A 55 11.27 -0.47 3.94
CA VAL A 55 10.99 0.45 5.06
C VAL A 55 9.49 0.72 5.14
N ASN A 56 8.95 0.80 6.36
CA ASN A 56 7.59 1.25 6.57
C ASN A 56 7.46 2.07 7.85
N VAL A 57 6.34 2.79 7.95
CA VAL A 57 6.03 3.70 9.05
C VAL A 57 5.87 3.02 10.41
N ARG A 58 5.67 1.70 10.45
CA ARG A 58 5.54 0.92 11.69
C ARG A 58 6.87 0.35 12.18
N ASN A 59 7.95 0.48 11.40
CA ASN A 59 9.29 -0.04 11.71
C ASN A 59 9.29 -1.51 12.16
N ARG A 60 8.40 -2.31 11.56
CA ARG A 60 8.29 -3.77 11.75
C ARG A 60 7.66 -4.38 10.48
N PRO A 61 7.76 -5.71 10.28
CA PRO A 61 7.03 -6.38 9.21
C PRO A 61 5.52 -6.08 9.30
N LEU A 62 4.91 -5.73 8.17
CA LEU A 62 3.46 -5.54 8.08
C LEU A 62 2.82 -6.88 7.73
N GLY A 63 1.76 -7.22 8.45
CA GLY A 63 1.03 -8.48 8.29
C GLY A 63 -0.46 -8.27 8.05
N ASN A 64 -1.23 -9.36 8.13
CA ASN A 64 -2.66 -9.33 7.82
C ASN A 64 -3.45 -8.27 8.61
N SER A 65 -3.15 -8.09 9.91
CA SER A 65 -3.81 -7.07 10.73
C SER A 65 -3.57 -5.66 10.21
N ASP A 66 -2.37 -5.37 9.70
CA ASP A 66 -2.03 -4.07 9.11
C ASP A 66 -2.75 -3.90 7.76
N PHE A 67 -2.86 -4.97 6.99
CA PHE A 67 -3.58 -4.96 5.73
C PHE A 67 -5.07 -4.68 5.94
N VAL A 68 -5.70 -5.34 6.92
CA VAL A 68 -7.11 -5.09 7.27
C VAL A 68 -7.32 -3.65 7.72
N ASP A 69 -6.44 -3.12 8.56
CA ASP A 69 -6.47 -1.73 9.04
C ASP A 69 -6.33 -0.72 7.89
N TRP A 70 -5.49 -0.99 6.90
CA TRP A 70 -5.18 -0.01 5.84
C TRP A 70 -6.08 -0.13 4.60
N TYR A 71 -6.61 -1.32 4.32
CA TYR A 71 -7.35 -1.63 3.08
C TYR A 71 -8.79 -2.07 3.33
N GLY A 72 -9.23 -2.22 4.59
CA GLY A 72 -10.54 -2.75 4.95
C GLY A 72 -11.69 -1.72 4.95
N ASP A 73 -11.38 -0.43 5.12
CA ASP A 73 -12.38 0.63 5.30
C ASP A 73 -13.14 1.01 4.02
N SER A 74 -12.68 0.57 2.84
CA SER A 74 -13.24 0.96 1.53
C SER A 74 -14.53 0.21 1.14
N GLY A 75 -15.42 -0.04 2.10
CA GLY A 75 -16.79 -0.49 1.81
C GLY A 75 -16.91 -1.96 1.40
N SER A 76 -16.34 -2.89 2.18
CA SER A 76 -16.58 -4.35 2.16
C SER A 76 -15.68 -5.25 1.28
N ALA A 77 -14.50 -4.80 0.89
CA ALA A 77 -13.57 -5.64 0.14
C ALA A 77 -13.09 -6.90 0.89
N LEU A 78 -13.03 -6.82 2.22
CA LEU A 78 -12.49 -7.89 3.07
C LEU A 78 -13.61 -8.56 3.87
N SER A 79 -13.72 -9.88 3.76
CA SER A 79 -14.55 -10.70 4.63
C SER A 79 -13.85 -10.99 5.97
N GLU A 80 -14.56 -11.64 6.89
CA GLU A 80 -14.08 -11.91 8.25
C GLU A 80 -12.68 -12.56 8.24
N GLY A 81 -11.75 -12.03 9.04
CA GLY A 81 -10.36 -12.52 9.07
C GLY A 81 -9.47 -11.99 7.95
N GLY A 82 -9.90 -10.96 7.22
CA GLY A 82 -9.08 -10.24 6.24
C GLY A 82 -8.92 -10.96 4.92
N TRP A 83 -9.90 -11.78 4.53
CA TRP A 83 -9.93 -12.46 3.25
C TRP A 83 -10.46 -11.53 2.15
N LEU A 84 -9.69 -11.41 1.07
CA LEU A 84 -10.04 -10.73 -0.15
C LEU A 84 -10.73 -11.73 -1.09
N GLU A 85 -12.03 -11.58 -1.27
CA GLU A 85 -12.83 -12.47 -2.12
C GLU A 85 -12.45 -12.34 -3.61
N PRO A 86 -12.72 -13.35 -4.45
CA PRO A 86 -12.58 -13.23 -5.91
C PRO A 86 -13.29 -11.99 -6.46
N GLY A 87 -12.55 -11.16 -7.20
CA GLY A 87 -13.02 -9.89 -7.77
C GLY A 87 -13.06 -8.71 -6.79
N ALA A 88 -12.75 -8.94 -5.50
CA ALA A 88 -12.71 -7.86 -4.51
C ALA A 88 -11.41 -7.04 -4.64
N VAL A 89 -11.53 -5.75 -4.29
CA VAL A 89 -10.43 -4.76 -4.35
C VAL A 89 -10.28 -4.10 -2.99
N GLY A 90 -9.20 -4.40 -2.27
CA GLY A 90 -8.82 -3.63 -1.09
C GLY A 90 -8.21 -2.30 -1.51
N VAL A 91 -8.62 -1.20 -0.88
CA VAL A 91 -8.16 0.15 -1.25
C VAL A 91 -7.58 0.88 -0.04
N CYS A 92 -6.34 1.34 -0.17
CA CYS A 92 -5.71 2.28 0.76
C CYS A 92 -5.65 3.65 0.09
N ASP A 93 -6.52 4.56 0.55
CA ASP A 93 -6.66 5.93 0.03
C ASP A 93 -6.98 6.90 1.17
N PRO A 94 -6.10 7.85 1.51
CA PRO A 94 -4.76 8.02 0.96
C PRO A 94 -3.79 6.95 1.49
N ASN A 95 -3.02 6.33 0.60
CA ASN A 95 -1.77 5.67 0.97
C ASN A 95 -0.65 6.72 0.96
N TRP A 96 0.24 6.66 1.95
CA TRP A 96 1.32 7.62 2.07
C TRP A 96 2.59 6.99 2.62
N HIS A 97 3.73 7.58 2.27
CA HIS A 97 5.00 7.30 2.93
C HIS A 97 5.80 8.60 3.11
N LEU A 98 6.66 8.60 4.13
CA LEU A 98 7.58 9.71 4.36
C LEU A 98 8.50 9.85 3.16
N ALA A 99 8.56 11.06 2.63
CA ALA A 99 9.36 11.35 1.46
C ALA A 99 10.57 12.20 1.85
N PHE A 100 11.74 11.81 1.35
CA PHE A 100 12.99 12.54 1.59
C PHE A 100 13.16 13.72 0.62
N CYS A 101 12.47 13.70 -0.52
CA CYS A 101 12.50 14.72 -1.55
C CYS A 101 11.15 14.82 -2.27
N LYS A 102 10.93 15.97 -2.93
CA LYS A 102 9.69 16.24 -3.65
C LYS A 102 9.52 15.35 -4.87
N GLU A 103 10.61 15.12 -5.59
CA GLU A 103 10.64 14.33 -6.81
C GLU A 103 10.56 12.83 -6.50
N PRO A 104 9.64 12.08 -7.14
CA PRO A 104 9.58 10.63 -7.00
C PRO A 104 10.88 9.93 -7.39
N TYR A 105 11.33 9.00 -6.55
CA TYR A 105 12.37 8.01 -6.83
C TYR A 105 11.70 6.65 -7.04
N PRO A 106 12.39 5.67 -7.68
CA PRO A 106 11.84 4.34 -7.86
C PRO A 106 11.45 3.73 -6.51
N ALA A 107 10.16 3.44 -6.39
CA ALA A 107 9.54 2.93 -5.17
C ALA A 107 8.47 1.93 -5.55
N LYS A 108 8.25 0.90 -4.73
CA LYS A 108 7.24 -0.14 -4.97
C LYS A 108 6.60 -0.61 -3.69
N TRP A 109 5.43 -1.22 -3.84
CA TRP A 109 4.87 -2.10 -2.81
C TRP A 109 4.97 -3.55 -3.24
N SER A 110 5.20 -4.42 -2.27
CA SER A 110 5.23 -5.87 -2.46
C SER A 110 4.26 -6.53 -1.47
N PHE A 111 3.47 -7.48 -1.94
CA PHE A 111 2.44 -8.18 -1.16
C PHE A 111 2.56 -9.68 -1.34
N LEU A 112 2.61 -10.40 -0.24
CA LEU A 112 2.52 -11.86 -0.20
C LEU A 112 1.17 -12.25 0.40
N ALA A 113 0.39 -13.01 -0.36
CA ALA A 113 -0.88 -13.56 0.07
C ALA A 113 -0.91 -15.08 -0.02
N VAL A 114 -1.77 -15.70 0.77
CA VAL A 114 -2.05 -17.14 0.73
C VAL A 114 -3.50 -17.39 0.41
N ASP A 115 -3.79 -18.48 -0.30
CA ASP A 115 -5.14 -19.02 -0.41
C ASP A 115 -5.49 -19.97 0.75
N GLU A 116 -6.68 -20.56 0.70
CA GLU A 116 -7.18 -21.49 1.73
C GLU A 116 -6.38 -22.78 1.88
N GLU A 117 -5.67 -23.19 0.82
CA GLU A 117 -4.81 -24.37 0.82
C GLU A 117 -3.37 -24.00 1.25
N GLY A 118 -3.12 -22.73 1.58
CA GLY A 118 -1.81 -22.22 1.98
C GLY A 118 -0.87 -21.96 0.81
N ARG A 119 -1.36 -21.93 -0.44
CA ARG A 119 -0.50 -21.60 -1.58
C ARG A 119 -0.24 -20.11 -1.63
N GLU A 120 1.01 -19.76 -1.79
CA GLU A 120 1.47 -18.38 -1.84
C GLU A 120 1.28 -17.75 -3.23
N CYS A 121 1.00 -16.46 -3.23
CA CYS A 121 1.11 -15.61 -4.41
C CYS A 121 1.74 -14.27 -4.03
N LEU A 122 2.73 -13.87 -4.82
CA LEU A 122 3.42 -12.59 -4.69
C LEU A 122 2.89 -11.64 -5.76
N ALA A 123 2.63 -10.39 -5.37
CA ALA A 123 2.37 -9.30 -6.31
C ALA A 123 3.17 -8.07 -5.90
N GLU A 124 3.75 -7.39 -6.89
CA GLU A 124 4.52 -6.17 -6.70
C GLU A 124 4.12 -5.16 -7.77
N ALA A 125 4.16 -3.87 -7.43
CA ALA A 125 3.99 -2.80 -8.39
C ALA A 125 4.85 -1.59 -8.00
N GLU A 126 5.58 -1.06 -8.98
CA GLU A 126 6.26 0.23 -8.83
C GLU A 126 5.23 1.36 -8.84
N ILE A 127 5.49 2.38 -8.03
CA ILE A 127 4.66 3.57 -7.90
C ILE A 127 5.05 4.53 -9.03
N PRO A 128 4.17 4.79 -10.01
CA PRO A 128 4.47 5.73 -11.07
C PRO A 128 4.58 7.16 -10.51
N GLY A 129 5.58 7.92 -10.95
CA GLY A 129 5.77 9.29 -10.44
C GLY A 129 4.59 10.22 -10.73
N GLU A 130 3.84 9.97 -11.80
CA GLU A 130 2.68 10.76 -12.21
C GLU A 130 1.45 10.62 -11.31
N VAL A 131 1.38 9.55 -10.49
CA VAL A 131 0.26 9.36 -9.54
C VAL A 131 0.56 9.90 -8.16
N VAL A 132 1.81 10.32 -7.92
CA VAL A 132 2.28 10.82 -6.63
C VAL A 132 1.98 12.31 -6.50
N LYS A 133 1.27 12.67 -5.44
CA LYS A 133 1.14 14.06 -4.97
C LYS A 133 2.09 14.29 -3.80
N TRP A 134 2.87 15.36 -3.87
CA TRP A 134 3.66 15.85 -2.73
C TRP A 134 2.74 16.56 -1.73
N PHE A 135 2.83 16.16 -0.48
CA PHE A 135 2.23 16.85 0.66
C PHE A 135 3.35 17.39 1.53
N SER A 136 3.30 18.69 1.84
CA SER A 136 4.26 19.33 2.75
C SER A 136 3.56 19.77 4.02
N VAL A 137 4.22 19.56 5.15
CA VAL A 137 3.77 20.11 6.43
C VAL A 137 4.39 21.50 6.56
N GLU A 138 3.57 22.54 6.43
CA GLU A 138 4.02 23.90 6.73
C GLU A 138 4.49 23.94 8.19
N LYS A 139 5.76 24.30 8.40
CA LYS A 139 6.25 24.62 9.73
C LYS A 139 5.77 26.03 10.05
N GLU A 140 4.88 26.17 11.02
CA GLU A 140 4.67 27.48 11.65
C GLU A 140 6.02 27.91 12.25
N GLU A 141 6.57 29.02 11.75
CA GLU A 141 7.79 29.67 12.27
C GLU A 141 7.52 30.39 13.60
#